data_AF-A0A519YR79-F1
#
_entry.id   AF-A0A519YR79-F1
#
_cell.length_a   1.000
_cell.length_b   1.000
_cell.length_c   1.000
_cell.angle_alpha   90.00
_cell.angle_beta   90.00
_cell.angle_gamma   90.00
#
_symmetry.space_group_name_H-M   'P 1'
#
loop_
_entity.id
_entity.type
_entity.pdbx_description
1 polymer ?
#
loop_
_entity_poly.entity_id
_entity_poly.type
_entity_poly.pdbx_seq_one_letter_code
_entity_poly.pdbx_strand_id
1 'polypeptide(L)'
;EFSRGVPLRGLWFSLLVQRSPHDKQHDWSVAPVWNGILGDNTNGRRLGWSVPRVGYALVLGLATLWGAGLLLSFVSNRAQIAQIHTSLTALQHSSLGDEQLQALNELVRELARLDDRVQSGAPWYQRFGLNHNPALLETLWPRYVEANNRLTRDPTAATLRQQLNALVKLAPDNPERAERAQEAYAQLKAYLMMARPEKADASLLVTTLSDVEPTRTGVSPGLWQSLAPNLWRFYGEHLTANPGWRIQADPRLVAQVRQVLLGQLGQRNAEASLYQQLLDDAANHYPELGLHQLVGDTDALALFSTDASVPGVFTRQAWEGQVRQAIDEIAEARREEIDWVLSDKPTDIDTRLSPDQLRERLTERYFQDYASAWLDLLNSLRWQEAGSLAEVIDQLTLMSDVRQSPLIALMNTLAYQGQAGARTQALADSLVTSAQKLIGRDKAPVIDQLGHLPSSPLDATFGPLLALLGKGPEGKSGADGLSLQAFLTRVTRVRLKLQQVSTAADPLEMTQALAQTVFQGKSIDLTDTQSYGSLMAASLGAEWGGAAQTLFVQPLEHAW
;
A
#
# COMPACT_ATOMS: atom_id res chain seq x y z
N GLU A 1 -19.56 -86.52 7.98
CA GLU A 1 -19.54 -87.67 7.05
C GLU A 1 -18.39 -87.42 6.08
N PHE A 2 -17.20 -88.02 6.17
CA PHE A 2 -16.86 -89.43 6.09
C PHE A 2 -15.95 -89.86 7.25
N SER A 3 -16.50 -90.78 8.02
CA SER A 3 -15.84 -91.68 8.95
C SER A 3 -14.86 -92.61 8.22
N ARG A 4 -13.66 -92.75 8.80
CA ARG A 4 -12.91 -94.02 8.91
C ARG A 4 -12.87 -94.90 7.65
N GLY A 5 -12.15 -94.46 6.63
CA GLY A 5 -11.46 -95.38 5.74
C GLY A 5 -9.98 -95.19 5.97
N VAL A 6 -9.24 -96.20 6.45
CA VAL A 6 -7.79 -96.20 6.27
C VAL A 6 -7.62 -96.31 4.75
N PRO A 7 -7.16 -95.26 4.04
CA PRO A 7 -6.94 -95.39 2.61
C PRO A 7 -5.87 -96.47 2.45
N LEU A 8 -6.17 -97.50 1.67
CA LEU A 8 -5.20 -98.55 1.37
C LEU A 8 -4.03 -97.87 0.63
N ARG A 9 -2.94 -97.57 1.34
CA ARG A 9 -1.79 -96.83 0.79
C ARG A 9 -0.96 -97.69 -0.17
N GLY A 10 -1.13 -99.01 -0.12
CA GLY A 10 -0.50 -99.97 -1.02
C GLY A 10 -0.69 -101.41 -0.52
N LEU A 11 -0.41 -102.40 -1.38
CA LEU A 11 -0.30 -103.81 -1.00
C LEU A 11 1.17 -104.20 -0.96
N TRP A 12 1.56 -104.94 0.08
CA TRP A 12 2.93 -105.44 0.26
C TRP A 12 2.90 -106.97 0.28
N PHE A 13 3.64 -107.59 -0.63
CA PHE A 13 3.76 -109.06 -0.71
C PHE A 13 5.14 -109.50 -0.22
N SER A 14 5.17 -110.51 0.63
CA SER A 14 6.41 -111.14 1.07
C SER A 14 6.34 -112.66 0.96
N LEU A 15 7.48 -113.29 0.72
CA LEU A 15 7.62 -114.74 0.87
C LEU A 15 7.40 -115.14 2.35
N LEU A 16 7.04 -116.40 2.59
CA LEU A 16 6.76 -116.91 3.94
C LEU A 16 8.00 -116.71 4.82
N VAL A 17 7.87 -115.88 5.87
CA VAL A 17 8.95 -115.65 6.83
C VAL A 17 9.11 -116.92 7.67
N GLN A 18 10.21 -117.65 7.47
CA GLN A 18 10.52 -118.82 8.28
C GLN A 18 11.03 -118.39 9.65
N ARG A 19 10.45 -118.98 10.71
CA ARG A 19 10.82 -118.69 12.10
C ARG A 19 12.21 -119.26 12.39
N SER A 20 13.11 -118.45 12.93
CA SER A 20 14.46 -118.92 13.21
C SER A 20 14.47 -119.76 14.49
N PRO A 21 15.33 -120.80 14.64
CA PRO A 21 15.28 -121.71 15.80
C PRO A 21 15.52 -121.05 17.16
N HIS A 22 15.99 -119.79 17.17
CA HIS A 22 16.23 -118.98 18.37
C HIS A 22 15.09 -118.00 18.69
N ASP A 23 14.02 -117.92 17.88
CA ASP A 23 12.87 -117.06 18.19
C ASP A 23 11.99 -117.69 19.28
N LYS A 24 11.72 -116.94 20.36
CA LYS A 24 10.88 -117.38 21.48
C LYS A 24 9.39 -117.34 21.10
N GLN A 25 8.57 -118.16 21.78
CA GLN A 25 7.19 -118.48 21.39
C GLN A 25 6.26 -117.26 21.24
N HIS A 26 6.55 -116.14 21.93
CA HIS A 26 5.80 -114.88 21.89
C HIS A 26 6.66 -113.65 21.56
N ASP A 27 7.79 -113.84 20.89
CA ASP A 27 8.62 -112.73 20.44
C ASP A 27 8.37 -112.44 18.95
N TRP A 28 8.21 -111.15 18.62
CA TRP A 28 8.08 -110.68 17.24
C TRP A 28 9.37 -109.93 16.89
N SER A 29 10.35 -110.66 16.37
CA SER A 29 11.50 -110.05 15.70
C SER A 29 11.00 -109.48 14.37
N VAL A 30 10.89 -108.15 14.28
CA VAL A 30 10.40 -107.46 13.08
C VAL A 30 11.36 -107.80 11.92
N ALA A 31 10.97 -108.76 11.09
CA ALA A 31 11.77 -109.13 9.94
C ALA A 31 11.97 -107.89 9.04
N PRO A 32 13.15 -107.71 8.40
CA PRO A 32 13.48 -106.51 7.64
C PRO A 32 12.46 -106.13 6.57
N VAL A 33 11.67 -107.12 6.13
CA VAL A 33 10.58 -107.00 5.17
C VAL A 33 9.48 -106.01 5.61
N TRP A 34 9.33 -105.74 6.91
CA TRP A 34 8.33 -104.79 7.45
C TRP A 34 8.83 -103.34 7.57
N ASN A 35 10.14 -103.10 7.40
CA ASN A 35 10.70 -101.75 7.58
C ASN A 35 10.19 -100.73 6.56
N GLY A 36 9.80 -101.16 5.35
CA GLY A 36 9.25 -100.28 4.32
C GLY A 36 7.89 -99.68 4.67
N ILE A 37 7.08 -100.38 5.46
CA ILE A 37 5.77 -99.90 5.93
C ILE A 37 5.94 -99.04 7.19
N LEU A 38 6.86 -99.44 8.08
CA LEU A 38 7.12 -98.72 9.33
C LEU A 38 7.88 -97.40 9.12
N GLY A 39 8.54 -97.22 7.97
CA GLY A 39 9.33 -96.02 7.63
C GLY A 39 8.55 -94.90 6.90
N ASP A 40 7.27 -95.06 6.58
CA ASP A 40 6.47 -94.06 5.85
C ASP A 40 6.12 -92.85 6.77
N ASN A 41 6.96 -91.82 6.74
CA ASN A 41 6.84 -90.64 7.62
C ASN A 41 6.22 -89.44 6.88
N THR A 42 5.03 -89.02 7.30
CA THR A 42 4.17 -88.03 6.61
C THR A 42 4.49 -86.57 6.96
N ASN A 43 5.70 -86.06 6.68
CA ASN A 43 6.02 -84.66 7.00
C ASN A 43 5.99 -83.74 5.77
N GLY A 44 4.80 -83.22 5.45
CA GLY A 44 4.65 -82.09 4.52
C GLY A 44 5.00 -80.75 5.19
N ARG A 45 6.06 -80.07 4.74
CA ARG A 45 6.39 -78.70 5.18
C ARG A 45 5.57 -77.67 4.41
N ARG A 46 4.81 -76.81 5.11
CA ARG A 46 4.17 -75.63 4.49
C ARG A 46 5.21 -74.52 4.26
N LEU A 47 5.49 -74.18 2.99
CA LEU A 47 6.27 -72.98 2.63
C LEU A 47 5.34 -71.75 2.65
N GLY A 48 5.52 -70.87 3.64
CA GLY A 48 4.81 -69.58 3.74
C GLY A 48 4.87 -69.00 5.16
N TRP A 49 4.80 -67.67 5.29
CA TRP A 49 4.68 -67.03 6.59
C TRP A 49 3.26 -67.23 7.14
N SER A 50 3.13 -67.74 8.35
CA SER A 50 1.83 -67.82 9.02
C SER A 50 1.37 -66.41 9.42
N VAL A 51 0.06 -66.13 9.32
CA VAL A 51 -0.55 -64.86 9.77
C VAL A 51 -0.03 -64.37 11.13
N PRO A 52 0.12 -65.21 12.18
CA PRO A 52 0.71 -64.75 13.44
C PRO A 52 2.19 -64.35 13.33
N ARG A 53 3.00 -65.01 12.48
CA ARG A 53 4.41 -64.61 12.27
C ARG A 53 4.54 -63.27 11.57
N VAL A 54 3.67 -62.97 10.61
CA VAL A 54 3.58 -61.63 9.99
C VAL A 54 3.20 -60.60 11.05
N GLY A 55 2.23 -60.91 11.91
CA GLY A 55 1.84 -60.07 13.04
C GLY A 55 3.00 -59.78 14.00
N TYR A 56 3.72 -60.81 14.45
CA TYR A 56 4.89 -60.63 15.33
C TYR A 56 5.98 -59.79 14.67
N ALA A 57 6.29 -60.03 13.40
CA ALA A 57 7.30 -59.26 12.68
C ALA A 57 6.90 -57.78 12.51
N LEU A 58 5.63 -57.49 12.24
CA LEU A 58 5.11 -56.12 12.17
C LEU A 58 5.20 -55.41 13.52
N VAL A 59 4.75 -56.06 14.60
CA VAL A 59 4.82 -55.47 15.95
C VAL A 59 6.28 -55.23 16.36
N LEU A 60 7.17 -56.17 16.09
CA LEU A 60 8.59 -56.05 16.43
C LEU A 60 9.26 -54.96 15.59
N GLY A 61 8.92 -54.85 14.29
CA GLY A 61 9.37 -53.76 13.42
C GLY A 61 8.88 -52.38 13.89
N LEU A 62 7.61 -52.27 14.29
CA LEU A 62 7.05 -51.06 14.89
C LEU A 62 7.74 -50.69 16.20
N ALA A 63 8.01 -51.67 17.06
CA ALA A 63 8.72 -51.45 18.32
C ALA A 63 10.16 -50.99 18.10
N THR A 64 10.89 -51.56 17.13
CA THR A 64 12.23 -51.11 16.77
C THR A 64 12.23 -49.70 16.19
N LEU A 65 11.23 -49.37 15.36
CA LEU A 65 11.09 -48.03 14.78
C LEU A 65 10.77 -46.98 15.85
N TRP A 66 9.86 -47.29 16.78
CA TRP A 66 9.57 -46.45 17.93
C TRP A 66 10.78 -46.28 18.86
N GLY A 67 11.51 -47.37 19.14
CA GLY A 67 12.74 -47.33 19.94
C GLY A 67 13.83 -46.47 19.31
N ALA A 68 14.03 -46.59 17.99
CA ALA A 68 14.95 -45.74 17.25
C ALA A 68 14.52 -44.26 17.27
N GLY A 69 13.21 -43.99 17.11
CA GLY A 69 12.63 -42.65 17.22
C GLY A 69 12.83 -42.01 18.60
N LEU A 70 12.63 -42.78 19.68
CA LEU A 70 12.88 -42.34 21.06
C LEU A 70 14.35 -41.98 21.29
N LEU A 71 15.28 -42.83 20.83
CA LEU A 71 16.72 -42.57 20.95
C LEU A 71 17.13 -41.32 20.18
N LEU A 72 16.62 -41.14 18.96
CA LEU A 72 16.90 -39.96 18.14
C LEU A 72 16.35 -38.69 18.80
N SER A 73 15.12 -38.73 19.31
CA SER A 73 14.53 -37.61 20.05
C SER A 73 15.35 -37.27 21.30
N PHE A 74 15.80 -38.29 22.05
CA PHE A 74 16.61 -38.08 23.25
C PHE A 74 17.96 -37.42 22.93
N VAL A 75 18.70 -37.93 21.94
CA VAL A 75 19.99 -37.38 21.55
C VAL A 75 19.83 -35.93 21.04
N SER A 76 18.81 -35.68 20.22
CA SER A 76 18.50 -34.34 19.71
C SER A 76 18.20 -33.35 20.85
N ASN A 77 17.32 -33.70 21.79
CA ASN A 77 16.98 -32.83 22.92
C ASN A 77 18.18 -32.60 23.84
N ARG A 78 18.98 -33.64 24.10
CA ARG A 78 20.19 -33.52 24.94
C ARG A 78 21.23 -32.59 24.33
N ALA A 79 21.45 -32.68 23.01
CA ALA A 79 22.35 -31.79 22.30
C ALA A 79 21.87 -30.33 22.38
N GLN A 80 20.56 -30.09 22.20
CA GLN A 80 19.96 -28.76 22.34
C GLN A 80 20.13 -28.19 23.75
N ILE A 81 19.81 -28.98 24.78
CA ILE A 81 19.99 -28.58 26.18
C ILE A 81 21.46 -28.26 26.48
N ALA A 82 22.41 -29.03 25.96
CA ALA A 82 23.83 -28.76 26.14
C ALA A 82 24.26 -27.41 25.51
N GLN A 83 23.79 -27.10 24.31
CA GLN A 83 24.07 -25.83 23.62
C GLN A 83 23.45 -24.61 24.35
N ILE A 84 22.24 -24.78 24.87
CA ILE A 84 21.57 -23.78 25.72
C ILE A 84 22.36 -23.57 27.02
N HIS A 85 22.87 -24.63 27.64
CA HIS A 85 23.71 -24.48 28.82
C HIS A 85 24.99 -23.71 28.51
N THR A 86 25.68 -24.00 27.39
CA THR A 86 26.90 -23.27 27.02
C THR A 86 26.66 -21.77 26.81
N SER A 87 25.58 -21.40 26.11
CA SER A 87 25.23 -19.98 25.90
C SER A 87 24.87 -19.28 27.21
N LEU A 88 24.11 -19.93 28.09
CA LEU A 88 23.78 -19.37 29.41
C LEU A 88 25.02 -19.22 30.31
N THR A 89 25.95 -20.18 30.29
CA THR A 89 27.19 -20.05 31.05
C THR A 89 28.05 -18.90 30.53
N ALA A 90 28.14 -18.72 29.22
CA ALA A 90 28.83 -17.59 28.61
C ALA A 90 28.19 -16.26 29.00
N LEU A 91 26.84 -16.16 29.02
CA LEU A 91 26.11 -14.96 29.47
C LEU A 91 26.35 -14.59 30.94
N GLN A 92 26.60 -15.57 31.80
CA GLN A 92 26.77 -15.37 33.24
C GLN A 92 28.22 -15.13 33.66
N HIS A 93 29.19 -15.78 33.00
CA HIS A 93 30.57 -15.87 33.50
C HIS A 93 31.63 -15.22 32.60
N SER A 94 31.31 -14.85 31.35
CA SER A 94 32.30 -14.16 30.51
C SER A 94 32.52 -12.72 30.99
N SER A 95 33.77 -12.26 30.99
CA SER A 95 34.15 -10.89 31.33
C SER A 95 34.18 -9.95 30.12
N LEU A 96 34.13 -10.52 28.91
CA LEU A 96 34.20 -9.79 27.64
C LEU A 96 32.80 -9.55 27.08
N GLY A 97 32.49 -8.30 26.75
CA GLY A 97 31.17 -7.91 26.22
C GLY A 97 30.84 -8.58 24.88
N ASP A 98 31.85 -8.78 24.02
CA ASP A 98 31.69 -9.49 22.73
C ASP A 98 31.17 -10.93 22.92
N GLU A 99 31.71 -11.68 23.89
CA GLU A 99 31.29 -13.06 24.16
C GLU A 99 29.86 -13.10 24.75
N GLN A 100 29.54 -12.17 25.64
CA GLN A 100 28.18 -12.03 26.19
C GLN A 100 27.16 -11.73 25.09
N LEU A 101 27.49 -10.84 24.16
CA LEU A 101 26.60 -10.46 23.07
C LEU A 101 26.39 -11.60 22.06
N GLN A 102 27.45 -12.32 21.70
CA GLN A 102 27.33 -13.51 20.84
C GLN A 102 26.47 -14.59 21.51
N ALA A 103 26.68 -14.82 22.81
CA ALA A 103 25.89 -15.77 23.57
C ALA A 103 24.40 -15.36 23.65
N LEU A 104 24.11 -14.06 23.78
CA LEU A 104 22.74 -13.54 23.71
C LEU A 104 22.10 -13.81 22.34
N ASN A 105 22.84 -13.55 21.25
CA ASN A 105 22.34 -13.79 19.90
C ASN A 105 22.08 -15.28 19.63
N GLU A 106 22.95 -16.18 20.10
CA GLU A 106 22.71 -17.63 20.01
C GLU A 106 21.49 -18.05 20.85
N LEU A 107 21.30 -17.46 22.04
CA LEU A 107 20.10 -17.70 22.85
C LEU A 107 18.82 -17.24 22.12
N VAL A 108 18.85 -16.07 21.48
CA VAL A 108 17.73 -15.54 20.67
C VAL A 108 17.41 -16.48 19.50
N ARG A 109 18.43 -17.00 18.80
CA ARG A 109 18.23 -17.96 17.70
C ARG A 109 17.56 -19.24 18.17
N GLU A 110 18.00 -19.80 19.31
CA GLU A 110 17.37 -21.00 19.87
C GLU A 110 15.96 -20.72 20.39
N LEU A 111 15.70 -19.56 20.99
CA LEU A 111 14.36 -19.14 21.41
C LEU A 111 13.40 -19.01 20.23
N ALA A 112 13.78 -18.29 19.17
CA ALA A 112 12.98 -18.15 17.96
C ALA A 112 12.66 -19.52 17.33
N ARG A 113 13.64 -20.41 17.30
CA ARG A 113 13.46 -21.78 16.82
C ARG A 113 12.51 -22.60 17.70
N LEU A 114 12.59 -22.47 19.02
CA LEU A 114 11.70 -23.15 19.95
C LEU A 114 10.27 -22.63 19.84
N ASP A 115 10.10 -21.31 19.74
CA ASP A 115 8.80 -20.66 19.58
C ASP A 115 8.10 -21.10 18.29
N ASP A 116 8.79 -21.06 17.14
CA ASP A 116 8.28 -21.58 15.87
C ASP A 116 7.87 -23.06 15.97
N ARG A 117 8.67 -23.90 16.65
CA ARG A 117 8.33 -25.33 16.83
C ARG A 117 7.13 -25.57 17.73
N VAL A 118 6.84 -24.65 18.66
CA VAL A 118 5.65 -24.73 19.51
C VAL A 118 4.41 -24.30 18.72
N GLN A 119 4.53 -23.29 17.85
CA GLN A 119 3.43 -22.78 17.03
C GLN A 119 3.14 -23.65 15.79
N SER A 120 4.17 -23.95 15.00
CA SER A 120 4.11 -24.68 13.71
C SER A 120 4.22 -26.21 13.86
N GLY A 121 4.63 -26.68 15.04
CA GLY A 121 4.77 -28.09 15.39
C GLY A 121 6.20 -28.64 15.33
N ALA A 122 6.51 -29.59 16.22
CA ALA A 122 7.84 -30.17 16.32
C ALA A 122 8.20 -31.07 15.11
N PRO A 123 9.48 -31.12 14.70
CA PRO A 123 9.95 -32.04 13.67
C PRO A 123 9.57 -33.49 13.98
N TRP A 124 9.29 -34.31 12.96
CA TRP A 124 8.79 -35.68 13.14
C TRP A 124 9.67 -36.55 14.06
N TYR A 125 10.99 -36.36 14.02
CA TYR A 125 11.94 -37.10 14.84
C TYR A 125 11.89 -36.73 16.34
N GLN A 126 11.27 -35.60 16.71
CA GLN A 126 11.03 -35.19 18.10
C GLN A 126 9.61 -35.54 18.60
N ARG A 127 8.76 -36.11 17.75
CA ARG A 127 7.35 -36.42 18.06
C ARG A 127 7.16 -37.75 18.78
N PHE A 128 8.23 -38.51 19.02
CA PHE A 128 8.20 -39.79 19.74
C PHE A 128 8.11 -39.61 21.26
N GLY A 129 7.27 -38.68 21.76
CA GLY A 129 6.92 -38.56 23.18
C GLY A 129 7.91 -37.82 24.10
N LEU A 130 9.05 -37.34 23.59
CA LEU A 130 10.06 -36.61 24.38
C LEU A 130 10.13 -35.11 24.04
N ASN A 131 9.07 -34.49 23.52
CA ASN A 131 9.11 -33.07 23.18
C ASN A 131 9.17 -32.18 24.44
N HIS A 132 10.31 -31.54 24.69
CA HIS A 132 10.51 -30.62 25.82
C HIS A 132 10.49 -29.14 25.38
N ASN A 133 10.15 -28.84 24.12
CA ASN A 133 10.24 -27.48 23.58
C ASN A 133 9.42 -26.45 24.40
N PRO A 134 8.17 -26.73 24.84
CA PRO A 134 7.40 -25.78 25.64
C PRO A 134 8.04 -25.51 27.01
N ALA A 135 8.47 -26.57 27.72
CA ALA A 135 9.09 -26.44 29.04
C ALA A 135 10.45 -25.72 28.99
N LEU A 136 11.22 -25.95 27.93
CA LEU A 136 12.47 -25.22 27.69
C LEU A 136 12.19 -23.74 27.42
N LEU A 137 11.20 -23.42 26.58
CA LEU A 137 10.80 -22.06 26.27
C LEU A 137 10.36 -21.29 27.53
N GLU A 138 9.52 -21.87 28.37
CA GLU A 138 9.12 -21.27 29.67
C GLU A 138 10.32 -21.00 30.59
N THR A 139 11.34 -21.86 30.57
CA THR A 139 12.54 -21.72 31.40
C THR A 139 13.50 -20.66 30.86
N LEU A 140 13.58 -20.50 29.53
CA LEU A 140 14.53 -19.62 28.88
C LEU A 140 14.05 -18.17 28.78
N TRP A 141 12.73 -17.95 28.70
CA TRP A 141 12.17 -16.60 28.61
C TRP A 141 12.69 -15.65 29.70
N PRO A 142 12.59 -15.97 31.01
CA PRO A 142 13.07 -15.07 32.06
C PRO A 142 14.58 -14.77 31.95
N ARG A 143 15.38 -15.76 31.54
CA ARG A 143 16.85 -15.62 31.39
C ARG A 143 17.21 -14.74 30.21
N TYR A 144 16.49 -14.87 29.10
CA TYR A 144 16.61 -13.97 27.97
C TYR A 144 16.24 -12.54 28.37
N VAL A 145 15.12 -12.34 29.05
CA VAL A 145 14.66 -11.01 29.46
C VAL A 145 15.70 -10.34 30.35
N GLU A 146 16.24 -11.04 31.33
CA GLU A 146 17.31 -10.51 32.19
C GLU A 146 18.55 -10.11 31.37
N ALA A 147 19.03 -10.99 30.48
CA ALA A 147 20.21 -10.75 29.66
C ALA A 147 19.98 -9.61 28.65
N ASN A 148 18.84 -9.59 27.96
CA ASN A 148 18.45 -8.54 27.03
C ASN A 148 18.31 -7.19 27.75
N ASN A 149 17.66 -7.17 28.93
CA ASN A 149 17.51 -5.93 29.69
C ASN A 149 18.87 -5.33 30.04
N ARG A 150 19.78 -6.16 30.56
CA ARG A 150 21.13 -5.73 30.96
C ARG A 150 22.01 -5.34 29.78
N LEU A 151 22.00 -6.12 28.70
CA LEU A 151 22.96 -5.99 27.60
C LEU A 151 22.49 -5.10 26.47
N THR A 152 21.18 -5.01 26.20
CA THR A 152 20.63 -4.29 25.04
C THR A 152 19.67 -3.19 25.48
N ARG A 153 18.53 -3.53 26.09
CA ARG A 153 17.40 -2.61 26.33
C ARG A 153 17.77 -1.44 27.24
N ASP A 154 18.33 -1.70 28.43
CA ASP A 154 18.55 -0.67 29.45
C ASP A 154 19.69 0.30 29.06
N PRO A 155 20.82 -0.16 28.51
CA PRO A 155 21.85 0.72 27.95
C PRO A 155 21.29 1.63 26.85
N THR A 156 20.57 1.08 25.86
CA THR A 156 19.99 1.88 24.78
C THR A 156 18.94 2.86 25.29
N ALA A 157 18.09 2.45 26.24
CA ALA A 157 17.11 3.34 26.87
C ALA A 157 17.80 4.45 27.69
N ALA A 158 18.97 4.20 28.28
CA ALA A 158 19.78 5.23 28.94
C ALA A 158 20.38 6.22 27.92
N THR A 159 20.91 5.73 26.79
CA THR A 159 21.46 6.55 25.70
C THR A 159 20.38 7.42 25.06
N LEU A 160 19.20 6.87 24.77
CA LEU A 160 18.03 7.63 24.31
C LEU A 160 17.67 8.74 25.29
N ARG A 161 17.56 8.43 26.59
CA ARG A 161 17.28 9.44 27.62
C ARG A 161 18.34 10.54 27.64
N GLN A 162 19.61 10.19 27.48
CA GLN A 162 20.71 11.16 27.46
C GLN A 162 20.64 12.08 26.24
N GLN A 163 20.42 11.53 25.04
CA GLN A 163 20.29 12.29 23.79
C GLN A 163 19.08 13.23 23.82
N LEU A 164 17.93 12.73 24.25
CA LEU A 164 16.71 13.52 24.42
C LEU A 164 16.88 14.64 25.45
N ASN A 165 17.54 14.37 26.59
CA ASN A 165 17.83 15.39 27.59
C ASN A 165 18.85 16.43 27.09
N ALA A 166 19.79 16.05 26.23
CA ALA A 166 20.71 16.98 25.59
C ALA A 166 19.96 17.97 24.69
N LEU A 167 18.96 17.52 23.92
CA LEU A 167 18.10 18.40 23.13
C LEU A 167 17.35 19.42 24.01
N VAL A 168 16.74 18.96 25.11
CA VAL A 168 15.99 19.84 26.04
C VAL A 168 16.89 20.91 26.68
N LYS A 169 18.17 20.60 26.90
CA LYS A 169 19.15 21.53 27.49
C LYS A 169 19.64 22.61 26.52
N LEU A 170 19.47 22.47 25.21
CA LEU A 170 19.83 23.52 24.24
C LEU A 170 18.98 24.77 24.50
N ALA A 171 19.51 25.97 24.24
CA ALA A 171 18.77 27.23 24.41
C ALA A 171 17.66 27.41 23.36
N PRO A 172 16.55 28.15 23.65
CA PRO A 172 15.42 28.37 22.74
C PRO A 172 15.78 28.77 21.32
N ASP A 173 16.73 29.68 21.20
CA ASP A 173 17.11 30.29 19.92
C ASP A 173 18.32 29.60 19.27
N ASN A 174 18.76 28.44 19.78
CA ASN A 174 19.86 27.70 19.16
C ASN A 174 19.37 26.99 17.88
N PRO A 175 19.92 27.30 16.69
CA PRO A 175 19.53 26.65 15.43
C PRO A 175 19.73 25.13 15.43
N GLU A 176 20.65 24.62 16.25
CA GLU A 176 20.91 23.19 16.41
C GLU A 176 19.68 22.40 16.89
N ARG A 177 18.73 23.06 17.59
CA ARG A 177 17.45 22.42 17.95
C ARG A 177 16.62 22.05 16.73
N ALA A 178 16.62 22.89 15.69
CA ALA A 178 15.85 22.65 14.48
C ALA A 178 16.49 21.51 13.66
N GLU A 179 17.82 21.53 13.53
CA GLU A 179 18.59 20.49 12.84
C GLU A 179 18.40 19.11 13.47
N ARG A 180 18.43 19.02 14.81
CA ARG A 180 18.27 17.76 15.55
C ARG A 180 16.82 17.33 15.77
N ALA A 181 15.83 18.15 15.39
CA ALA A 181 14.42 17.88 15.71
C ALA A 181 13.91 16.58 15.07
N GLN A 182 14.28 16.31 13.82
CA GLN A 182 13.84 15.10 13.11
C GLN A 182 14.44 13.82 13.71
N GLU A 183 15.73 13.85 14.05
CA GLU A 183 16.40 12.74 14.72
C GLU A 183 15.83 12.50 16.12
N ALA A 184 15.66 13.57 16.91
CA ALA A 184 15.12 13.49 18.25
C ALA A 184 13.64 13.01 18.27
N TYR A 185 12.88 13.31 17.22
CA TYR A 185 11.54 12.75 17.05
C TYR A 185 11.58 11.22 16.85
N ALA A 186 12.45 10.72 15.97
CA ALA A 186 12.62 9.28 15.78
C ALA A 186 13.07 8.58 17.08
N GLN A 187 13.99 9.21 17.83
CA GLN A 187 14.44 8.74 19.14
C GLN A 187 13.32 8.74 20.19
N LEU A 188 12.50 9.80 20.26
CA LEU A 188 11.34 9.86 21.16
C LEU A 188 10.31 8.79 20.80
N LYS A 189 10.03 8.60 19.51
CA LYS A 189 9.10 7.57 19.03
C LYS A 189 9.56 6.18 19.46
N ALA A 190 10.83 5.83 19.21
CA ALA A 190 11.41 4.56 19.63
C ALA A 190 11.37 4.38 21.17
N TYR A 191 11.71 5.43 21.92
CA TYR A 191 11.65 5.41 23.39
C TYR A 191 10.23 5.14 23.91
N LEU A 192 9.21 5.75 23.29
CA LEU A 192 7.81 5.52 23.64
C LEU A 192 7.30 4.15 23.21
N MET A 193 7.73 3.62 22.05
CA MET A 193 7.43 2.24 21.63
C MET A 193 7.95 1.21 22.64
N MET A 194 9.17 1.42 23.16
CA MET A 194 9.74 0.57 24.21
C MET A 194 8.96 0.67 25.53
N ALA A 195 8.27 1.79 25.78
CA ALA A 195 7.50 2.02 27.00
C ALA A 195 6.01 1.60 26.87
N ARG A 196 5.48 1.60 25.64
CA ARG A 196 4.09 1.28 25.25
C ARG A 196 4.08 0.11 24.26
N PRO A 197 4.09 -1.15 24.75
CA PRO A 197 4.14 -2.35 23.92
C PRO A 197 3.09 -2.40 22.80
N GLU A 198 1.90 -1.86 23.04
CA GLU A 198 0.80 -1.79 22.08
C GLU A 198 1.08 -0.90 20.85
N LYS A 199 2.10 -0.04 20.91
CA LYS A 199 2.55 0.81 19.80
C LYS A 199 3.88 0.34 19.20
N ALA A 200 4.38 -0.83 19.59
CA ALA A 200 5.68 -1.34 19.14
C ALA A 200 5.64 -1.74 17.66
N ASP A 201 6.55 -1.17 16.86
CA ASP A 201 6.84 -1.59 15.49
C ASP A 201 8.28 -2.10 15.43
N ALA A 202 8.44 -3.40 15.15
CA ALA A 202 9.74 -4.04 15.13
C ALA A 202 10.66 -3.48 14.03
N SER A 203 10.12 -3.11 12.87
CA SER A 203 10.90 -2.58 11.76
C SER A 203 11.46 -1.20 12.08
N LEU A 204 10.62 -0.33 12.67
CA LEU A 204 11.03 1.01 13.10
C LEU A 204 12.05 0.95 14.24
N LEU A 205 11.83 0.06 15.22
CA LEU A 205 12.77 -0.14 16.33
C LEU A 205 14.14 -0.62 15.83
N VAL A 206 14.19 -1.53 14.85
CA VAL A 206 15.45 -1.99 14.27
C VAL A 206 16.23 -0.84 13.64
N THR A 207 15.58 -0.03 12.81
CA THR A 207 16.23 1.11 12.16
C THR A 207 16.72 2.14 13.18
N THR A 208 15.83 2.59 14.06
CA THR A 208 16.15 3.69 15.00
C THR A 208 17.13 3.26 16.08
N LEU A 209 16.96 2.11 16.72
CA LEU A 209 17.81 1.70 17.85
C LEU A 209 19.20 1.24 17.42
N SER A 210 19.38 0.83 16.16
CA SER A 210 20.71 0.48 15.62
C SER A 210 21.60 1.72 15.48
N ASP A 211 21.01 2.87 15.16
CA ASP A 211 21.74 4.13 14.93
C ASP A 211 22.01 4.91 16.22
N VAL A 212 21.20 4.70 17.27
CA VAL A 212 21.29 5.41 18.57
C VAL A 212 22.61 5.17 19.30
N GLU A 213 23.12 3.93 19.25
CA GLU A 213 24.31 3.51 19.97
C GLU A 213 25.19 2.62 19.09
N PRO A 214 25.91 3.20 18.10
CA PRO A 214 26.74 2.43 17.18
C PRO A 214 28.00 1.88 17.84
N THR A 215 28.43 2.46 18.96
CA THR A 215 29.60 2.04 19.73
C THR A 215 29.23 1.76 21.18
N ARG A 216 29.68 0.61 21.69
CA ARG A 216 29.38 0.12 23.04
C ARG A 216 30.66 -0.23 23.77
N THR A 217 30.74 0.14 25.05
CA THR A 217 31.91 -0.17 25.86
C THR A 217 32.06 -1.69 26.02
N GLY A 218 33.22 -2.23 25.63
CA GLY A 218 33.51 -3.66 25.73
C GLY A 218 32.92 -4.54 24.61
N VAL A 219 32.31 -3.92 23.59
CA VAL A 219 31.81 -4.61 22.40
C VAL A 219 32.43 -3.99 21.14
N SER A 220 32.95 -4.81 20.23
CA SER A 220 33.48 -4.36 18.95
C SER A 220 32.38 -3.77 18.06
N PRO A 221 32.59 -2.59 17.42
CA PRO A 221 31.56 -1.93 16.63
C PRO A 221 31.00 -2.80 15.48
N GLY A 222 31.88 -3.52 14.78
CA GLY A 222 31.48 -4.41 13.69
C GLY A 222 30.63 -5.59 14.15
N LEU A 223 30.89 -6.12 15.35
CA LEU A 223 30.06 -7.19 15.92
C LEU A 223 28.68 -6.65 16.27
N TRP A 224 28.61 -5.50 16.96
CA TRP A 224 27.33 -4.87 17.29
C TRP A 224 26.50 -4.58 16.05
N GLN A 225 27.08 -3.95 15.03
CA GLN A 225 26.37 -3.63 13.78
C GLN A 225 25.83 -4.90 13.07
N SER A 226 26.53 -6.04 13.19
CA SER A 226 26.09 -7.30 12.61
C SER A 226 24.95 -7.98 13.39
N LEU A 227 24.91 -7.83 14.71
CA LEU A 227 23.99 -8.56 15.60
C LEU A 227 22.79 -7.73 16.05
N ALA A 228 22.95 -6.42 16.22
CA ALA A 228 21.92 -5.52 16.75
C ALA A 228 20.59 -5.59 15.97
N PRO A 229 20.57 -5.58 14.62
CA PRO A 229 19.30 -5.65 13.90
C PRO A 229 18.50 -6.92 14.20
N ASN A 230 19.17 -8.05 14.42
CA ASN A 230 18.50 -9.30 14.78
C ASN A 230 17.95 -9.26 16.21
N LEU A 231 18.74 -8.73 17.16
CA LEU A 231 18.33 -8.59 18.56
C LEU A 231 17.12 -7.65 18.71
N TRP A 232 17.12 -6.51 18.01
CA TRP A 232 16.02 -5.55 18.03
C TRP A 232 14.77 -6.06 17.34
N ARG A 233 14.92 -6.80 16.23
CA ARG A 233 13.78 -7.43 15.55
C ARG A 233 13.06 -8.39 16.49
N PHE A 234 13.81 -9.31 17.09
CA PHE A 234 13.27 -10.28 18.03
C PHE A 234 12.61 -9.61 19.24
N TYR A 235 13.27 -8.61 19.83
CA TYR A 235 12.68 -7.84 20.93
C TYR A 235 11.37 -7.16 20.52
N GLY A 236 11.35 -6.49 19.37
CA GLY A 236 10.17 -5.76 18.86
C GLY A 236 8.99 -6.67 18.54
N GLU A 237 9.22 -7.80 17.87
CA GLU A 237 8.18 -8.78 17.49
C GLU A 237 7.49 -9.39 18.72
N HIS A 238 8.25 -9.60 19.80
CA HIS A 238 7.74 -10.23 21.02
C HIS A 238 7.29 -9.22 22.09
N LEU A 239 7.54 -7.92 21.93
CA LEU A 239 7.22 -6.89 22.92
C LEU A 239 5.71 -6.80 23.20
N THR A 240 4.89 -6.81 22.16
CA THR A 240 3.42 -6.71 22.27
C THR A 240 2.82 -7.90 23.03
N ALA A 241 3.35 -9.12 22.78
CA ALA A 241 2.93 -10.33 23.48
C ALA A 241 3.45 -10.40 24.93
N ASN A 242 4.48 -9.63 25.27
CA ASN A 242 5.11 -9.61 26.58
C ASN A 242 5.19 -8.19 27.17
N PRO A 243 4.07 -7.59 27.62
CA PRO A 243 4.05 -6.20 28.09
C PRO A 243 4.97 -5.90 29.28
N GLY A 244 5.38 -6.93 30.03
CA GLY A 244 6.33 -6.82 31.13
C GLY A 244 7.76 -6.45 30.70
N TRP A 245 8.09 -6.54 29.40
CA TRP A 245 9.42 -6.20 28.88
C TRP A 245 9.61 -4.70 28.65
N ARG A 246 8.54 -3.91 28.78
CA ARG A 246 8.56 -2.46 28.59
C ARG A 246 9.56 -1.75 29.50
N ILE A 247 10.09 -0.63 29.04
CA ILE A 247 10.86 0.29 29.88
C ILE A 247 9.93 1.17 30.72
N GLN A 248 10.48 1.80 31.75
CA GLN A 248 9.79 2.86 32.49
C GLN A 248 10.18 4.22 31.88
N ALA A 249 9.23 4.84 31.18
CA ALA A 249 9.44 6.18 30.63
C ALA A 249 9.41 7.24 31.75
N ASP A 250 10.33 8.20 31.69
CA ASP A 250 10.28 9.42 32.50
C ASP A 250 9.25 10.40 31.90
N PRO A 251 8.10 10.62 32.57
CA PRO A 251 7.04 11.46 32.02
C PRO A 251 7.46 12.94 31.92
N ARG A 252 8.40 13.41 32.74
CA ARG A 252 8.87 14.80 32.70
C ARG A 252 9.74 15.03 31.48
N LEU A 253 10.68 14.12 31.22
CA LEU A 253 11.52 14.18 30.03
C LEU A 253 10.66 14.13 28.77
N VAL A 254 9.72 13.18 28.70
CA VAL A 254 8.80 13.05 27.56
C VAL A 254 8.04 14.35 27.32
N ALA A 255 7.45 14.95 28.36
CA ALA A 255 6.72 16.23 28.21
C ALA A 255 7.62 17.38 27.71
N GLN A 256 8.84 17.49 28.21
CA GLN A 256 9.78 18.54 27.80
C GLN A 256 10.24 18.38 26.33
N VAL A 257 10.57 17.15 25.93
CA VAL A 257 10.98 16.87 24.54
C VAL A 257 9.82 17.15 23.58
N ARG A 258 8.60 16.70 23.92
CA ARG A 258 7.39 16.98 23.14
C ARG A 258 7.18 18.49 22.92
N GLN A 259 7.36 19.30 23.96
CA GLN A 259 7.25 20.76 23.84
C GLN A 259 8.29 21.35 22.88
N VAL A 260 9.54 20.89 22.93
CA VAL A 260 10.58 21.33 21.99
C VAL A 260 10.24 20.92 20.56
N LEU A 261 9.85 19.66 20.35
CA LEU A 261 9.52 19.13 19.03
C LEU A 261 8.29 19.80 18.42
N LEU A 262 7.24 20.07 19.20
CA LEU A 262 6.06 20.80 18.72
C LEU A 262 6.41 22.21 18.22
N GLY A 263 7.35 22.90 18.88
CA GLY A 263 7.81 24.21 18.46
C GLY A 263 8.70 24.21 17.21
N GLN A 264 9.45 23.14 16.96
CA GLN A 264 10.36 23.04 15.80
C GLN A 264 9.68 22.39 14.59
N LEU A 265 8.99 21.25 14.78
CA LEU A 265 8.27 20.52 13.74
C LEU A 265 6.92 21.16 13.36
N GLY A 266 6.47 22.16 14.13
CA GLY A 266 5.33 23.00 13.79
C GLY A 266 5.68 24.17 12.84
N GLN A 267 6.96 24.35 12.48
CA GLN A 267 7.36 25.43 11.57
C GLN A 267 7.04 25.06 10.12
N ARG A 268 6.56 26.05 9.36
CA ARG A 268 6.07 25.99 7.96
C ARG A 268 6.99 25.27 6.95
N ASN A 269 8.27 25.09 7.27
CA ASN A 269 9.24 24.43 6.40
C ASN A 269 8.94 22.95 6.19
N ALA A 270 8.35 22.26 7.18
CA ALA A 270 7.99 20.85 7.04
C ALA A 270 6.84 20.62 6.04
N GLU A 271 5.82 21.48 6.04
CA GLU A 271 4.67 21.36 5.12
C GLU A 271 5.08 21.59 3.67
N ALA A 272 6.00 22.54 3.42
CA ALA A 272 6.51 22.81 2.08
C ALA A 272 7.29 21.61 1.53
N SER A 273 8.14 20.98 2.34
CA SER A 273 8.88 19.77 1.95
C SER A 273 7.95 18.58 1.72
N LEU A 274 6.95 18.36 2.58
CA LEU A 274 5.95 17.30 2.41
C LEU A 274 5.15 17.47 1.12
N TYR A 275 4.73 18.70 0.82
CA TYR A 275 4.02 19.00 -0.41
C TYR A 275 4.89 18.77 -1.66
N GLN A 276 6.15 19.22 -1.63
CA GLN A 276 7.07 19.00 -2.76
C GLN A 276 7.34 17.51 -2.99
N GLN A 277 7.60 16.76 -1.92
CA GLN A 277 7.81 15.31 -2.02
C GLN A 277 6.57 14.61 -2.60
N LEU A 278 5.37 15.00 -2.17
CA LEU A 278 4.12 14.49 -2.73
C LEU A 278 4.00 14.76 -4.24
N LEU A 279 4.38 15.96 -4.70
CA LEU A 279 4.39 16.27 -6.13
C LEU A 279 5.44 15.45 -6.88
N ASP A 280 6.65 15.31 -6.34
CA ASP A 280 7.73 14.54 -6.97
C ASP A 280 7.38 13.05 -7.09
N ASP A 281 6.78 12.47 -6.03
CA ASP A 281 6.33 11.07 -6.02
C ASP A 281 5.19 10.81 -7.03
N ALA A 282 4.27 11.77 -7.17
CA ALA A 282 3.20 11.70 -8.15
C ALA A 282 3.73 11.92 -9.59
N ALA A 283 4.69 12.82 -9.79
CA ALA A 283 5.21 13.17 -11.12
C ALA A 283 5.81 11.97 -11.86
N ASN A 284 6.36 11.00 -11.13
CA ASN A 284 6.90 9.77 -11.70
C ASN A 284 5.84 8.86 -12.37
N HIS A 285 4.56 9.03 -12.03
CA HIS A 285 3.47 8.16 -12.47
C HIS A 285 2.54 8.81 -13.51
N TYR A 286 2.55 10.14 -13.63
CA TYR A 286 1.65 10.87 -14.50
C TYR A 286 2.44 11.75 -15.49
N PRO A 287 2.49 11.39 -16.78
CA PRO A 287 3.19 12.18 -17.78
C PRO A 287 2.51 13.54 -18.01
N GLU A 288 3.29 14.50 -18.50
CA GLU A 288 2.77 15.83 -18.84
C GLU A 288 1.75 15.77 -20.00
N LEU A 289 0.73 16.61 -19.91
CA LEU A 289 -0.30 16.76 -20.93
C LEU A 289 -0.02 17.98 -21.82
N GLY A 290 0.32 17.70 -23.07
CA GLY A 290 0.39 18.69 -24.13
C GLY A 290 -0.92 18.78 -24.93
N LEU A 291 -0.98 19.76 -25.83
CA LEU A 291 -2.17 20.08 -26.63
C LEU A 291 -2.78 18.87 -27.38
N HIS A 292 -1.94 18.03 -27.99
CA HIS A 292 -2.39 16.85 -28.73
C HIS A 292 -3.21 15.87 -27.87
N GLN A 293 -2.87 15.72 -26.59
CA GLN A 293 -3.59 14.84 -25.67
C GLN A 293 -4.92 15.47 -25.23
N LEU A 294 -5.01 16.80 -25.22
CA LEU A 294 -6.22 17.52 -24.84
C LEU A 294 -7.30 17.49 -25.91
N VAL A 295 -6.92 17.41 -27.18
CA VAL A 295 -7.84 17.38 -28.33
C VAL A 295 -8.04 15.98 -28.93
N GLY A 296 -7.28 14.97 -28.49
CA GLY A 296 -7.37 13.60 -29.02
C GLY A 296 -6.95 13.52 -30.50
N ASP A 297 -7.70 12.76 -31.30
CA ASP A 297 -7.40 12.54 -32.73
C ASP A 297 -7.76 13.74 -33.64
N THR A 298 -8.11 14.87 -33.04
CA THR A 298 -8.53 16.07 -33.78
C THR A 298 -7.33 16.90 -34.22
N ASP A 299 -7.41 17.57 -35.37
CA ASP A 299 -6.31 18.39 -35.90
C ASP A 299 -6.21 19.75 -35.18
N ALA A 300 -5.62 19.76 -33.98
CA ALA A 300 -5.45 21.00 -33.20
C ALA A 300 -4.62 22.06 -33.92
N LEU A 301 -3.54 21.64 -34.59
CA LEU A 301 -2.58 22.56 -35.21
C LEU A 301 -3.19 23.37 -36.37
N ALA A 302 -4.31 22.91 -36.93
CA ALA A 302 -5.07 23.68 -37.91
C ALA A 302 -5.75 24.92 -37.32
N LEU A 303 -6.04 24.96 -36.01
CA LEU A 303 -6.71 26.08 -35.34
C LEU A 303 -5.83 26.83 -34.36
N PHE A 304 -5.12 26.12 -33.48
CA PHE A 304 -4.33 26.73 -32.43
C PHE A 304 -3.10 25.91 -32.06
N SER A 305 -2.06 26.59 -31.57
CA SER A 305 -0.80 26.00 -31.14
C SER A 305 -0.41 26.47 -29.74
N THR A 306 0.36 25.65 -29.04
CA THR A 306 1.09 26.02 -27.82
C THR A 306 2.28 25.09 -27.64
N ASP A 307 3.36 25.63 -27.08
CA ASP A 307 4.53 24.87 -26.61
C ASP A 307 4.43 24.48 -25.13
N ALA A 308 3.40 24.96 -24.42
CA ALA A 308 3.19 24.68 -23.01
C ALA A 308 2.56 23.30 -22.79
N SER A 309 2.86 22.71 -21.64
CA SER A 309 2.28 21.47 -21.13
C SER A 309 1.75 21.69 -19.71
N VAL A 310 0.78 20.87 -19.31
CA VAL A 310 0.34 20.78 -17.90
C VAL A 310 1.08 19.60 -17.26
N PRO A 311 1.80 19.79 -16.13
CA PRO A 311 2.37 18.70 -15.38
C PRO A 311 1.31 17.65 -15.02
N GLY A 312 1.59 16.36 -15.27
CA GLY A 312 0.60 15.28 -15.12
C GLY A 312 0.02 15.15 -13.69
N VAL A 313 0.75 15.65 -12.69
CA VAL A 313 0.30 15.73 -11.29
C VAL A 313 -0.90 16.64 -11.09
N PHE A 314 -1.12 17.63 -11.96
CA PHE A 314 -2.23 18.57 -11.92
C PHE A 314 -3.36 18.14 -12.86
N THR A 315 -3.75 16.87 -12.74
CA THR A 315 -4.82 16.27 -13.53
C THR A 315 -5.83 15.61 -12.63
N ARG A 316 -7.07 15.51 -13.08
CA ARG A 316 -8.12 14.78 -12.38
C ARG A 316 -7.71 13.33 -12.10
N GLN A 317 -7.02 12.70 -13.04
CA GLN A 317 -6.50 11.35 -12.89
C GLN A 317 -5.49 11.25 -11.75
N ALA A 318 -4.54 12.19 -11.66
CA ALA A 318 -3.58 12.22 -10.56
C ALA A 318 -4.25 12.52 -9.21
N TRP A 319 -5.21 13.45 -9.19
CA TRP A 319 -6.01 13.75 -8.00
C TRP A 319 -6.77 12.54 -7.47
N GLU A 320 -7.57 11.91 -8.34
CA GLU A 320 -8.43 10.77 -7.97
C GLU A 320 -7.61 9.48 -7.76
N GLY A 321 -6.45 9.36 -8.39
CA GLY A 321 -5.61 8.16 -8.36
C GLY A 321 -4.60 8.10 -7.21
N GLN A 322 -3.88 9.18 -6.93
CA GLN A 322 -2.77 9.15 -5.95
C GLN A 322 -2.74 10.35 -5.02
N VAL A 323 -2.87 11.58 -5.55
CA VAL A 323 -2.60 12.79 -4.78
C VAL A 323 -3.52 12.92 -3.57
N ARG A 324 -4.83 12.67 -3.75
CA ARG A 324 -5.78 12.74 -2.63
C ARG A 324 -5.42 11.76 -1.52
N GLN A 325 -5.13 10.51 -1.88
CA GLN A 325 -4.76 9.49 -0.90
C GLN A 325 -3.44 9.86 -0.20
N ALA A 326 -2.46 10.38 -0.94
CA ALA A 326 -1.19 10.82 -0.36
C ALA A 326 -1.38 11.97 0.65
N ILE A 327 -2.27 12.95 0.36
CA ILE A 327 -2.63 13.99 1.32
C ILE A 327 -3.32 13.39 2.56
N ASP A 328 -4.24 12.45 2.37
CA ASP A 328 -4.91 11.75 3.47
C ASP A 328 -3.89 10.97 4.35
N GLU A 329 -2.92 10.29 3.74
CA GLU A 329 -1.84 9.56 4.42
C GLU A 329 -0.90 10.51 5.18
N ILE A 330 -0.53 11.66 4.60
CA ILE A 330 0.25 12.69 5.29
C ILE A 330 -0.50 13.19 6.53
N ALA A 331 -1.81 13.42 6.41
CA ALA A 331 -2.64 13.87 7.52
C ALA A 331 -2.79 12.78 8.60
N GLU A 332 -3.03 11.52 8.24
CA GLU A 332 -3.11 10.41 9.21
C GLU A 332 -1.75 10.14 9.87
N ALA A 333 -0.65 10.15 9.12
CA ALA A 333 0.69 10.07 9.69
C ALA A 333 0.88 11.17 10.73
N ARG A 334 0.55 12.43 10.37
CA ARG A 334 0.59 13.58 11.29
C ARG A 334 -0.30 13.38 12.53
N ARG A 335 -1.48 12.77 12.36
CA ARG A 335 -2.37 12.41 13.46
C ARG A 335 -1.71 11.41 14.38
N GLU A 336 -1.09 10.36 13.88
CA GLU A 336 -0.36 9.40 14.70
C GLU A 336 0.83 10.02 15.43
N GLU A 337 1.60 10.89 14.75
CA GLU A 337 2.69 11.64 15.41
C GLU A 337 2.16 12.42 16.61
N ILE A 338 1.02 13.07 16.41
CA ILE A 338 0.39 13.93 17.40
C ILE A 338 -0.27 13.13 18.54
N ASP A 339 -1.04 12.10 18.20
CA ASP A 339 -1.97 11.39 19.10
C ASP A 339 -1.25 10.62 20.21
N TRP A 340 -0.05 10.10 19.94
CA TRP A 340 0.66 9.31 20.95
C TRP A 340 2.15 9.65 21.11
N VAL A 341 2.84 10.16 20.08
CA VAL A 341 4.26 10.52 20.19
C VAL A 341 4.42 11.91 20.78
N LEU A 342 3.69 12.91 20.27
CA LEU A 342 3.87 14.32 20.62
C LEU A 342 2.90 14.84 21.68
N SER A 343 1.76 14.18 21.91
CA SER A 343 0.82 14.55 22.98
C SER A 343 0.20 13.31 23.65
N ASP A 344 -0.21 13.46 24.91
CA ASP A 344 -1.12 12.51 25.59
C ASP A 344 -2.55 13.08 25.68
N LYS A 345 -2.75 14.35 25.31
CA LYS A 345 -4.04 15.05 25.30
C LYS A 345 -4.18 15.80 23.97
N PRO A 346 -4.83 15.20 22.96
CA PRO A 346 -4.97 15.81 21.64
C PRO A 346 -5.68 17.18 21.66
N THR A 347 -6.48 17.47 22.70
CA THR A 347 -7.30 18.68 22.83
C THR A 347 -6.53 19.96 23.18
N ASP A 348 -5.29 19.89 23.69
CA ASP A 348 -4.49 21.08 24.05
C ASP A 348 -3.60 21.58 22.89
N ILE A 349 -3.72 20.98 21.71
CA ILE A 349 -2.90 21.31 20.54
C ILE A 349 -3.51 22.50 19.82
N ASP A 350 -2.67 23.49 19.47
CA ASP A 350 -3.09 24.62 18.65
C ASP A 350 -3.82 24.08 17.41
N THR A 351 -5.06 24.50 17.21
CA THR A 351 -5.93 24.08 16.09
C THR A 351 -5.20 24.13 14.73
N ARG A 352 -4.26 25.08 14.57
CA ARG A 352 -3.38 25.24 13.39
C ARG A 352 -2.50 24.04 13.06
N LEU A 353 -2.22 23.18 14.03
CA LEU A 353 -1.40 21.98 13.89
C LEU A 353 -2.25 20.71 13.76
N SER A 354 -3.58 20.84 13.66
CA SER A 354 -4.46 19.68 13.55
C SER A 354 -4.29 18.96 12.19
N PRO A 355 -4.38 17.62 12.17
CA PRO A 355 -4.33 16.82 10.95
C PRO A 355 -5.35 17.24 9.89
N ASP A 356 -6.55 17.61 10.32
CA ASP A 356 -7.65 17.96 9.42
C ASP A 356 -7.39 19.33 8.76
N GLN A 357 -6.86 20.30 9.51
CA GLN A 357 -6.43 21.57 8.93
C GLN A 357 -5.18 21.43 8.04
N LEU A 358 -4.28 20.48 8.33
CA LEU A 358 -3.17 20.18 7.42
C LEU A 358 -3.71 19.64 6.08
N ARG A 359 -4.65 18.69 6.14
CA ARG A 359 -5.31 18.12 4.95
C ARG A 359 -5.98 19.22 4.11
N GLU A 360 -6.75 20.10 4.74
CA GLU A 360 -7.44 21.20 4.07
C GLU A 360 -6.45 22.16 3.40
N ARG A 361 -5.41 22.60 4.12
CA ARG A 361 -4.39 23.51 3.58
C ARG A 361 -3.58 22.91 2.44
N LEU A 362 -3.20 21.63 2.52
CA LEU A 362 -2.51 20.94 1.42
C LEU A 362 -3.43 20.78 0.20
N THR A 363 -4.71 20.48 0.42
CA THR A 363 -5.70 20.35 -0.66
C THR A 363 -5.95 21.69 -1.33
N GLU A 364 -6.13 22.77 -0.56
CA GLU A 364 -6.31 24.12 -1.09
C GLU A 364 -5.11 24.56 -1.92
N ARG A 365 -3.89 24.39 -1.39
CA ARG A 365 -2.65 24.69 -2.12
C ARG A 365 -2.54 23.89 -3.41
N TYR A 366 -2.84 22.58 -3.36
CA TYR A 366 -2.84 21.73 -4.55
C TYR A 366 -3.78 22.25 -5.64
N PHE A 367 -5.01 22.63 -5.28
CA PHE A 367 -5.97 23.13 -6.25
C PHE A 367 -5.66 24.53 -6.78
N GLN A 368 -4.96 25.37 -6.00
CA GLN A 368 -4.41 26.64 -6.48
C GLN A 368 -3.32 26.42 -7.54
N ASP A 369 -2.37 25.52 -7.27
CA ASP A 369 -1.30 25.17 -8.22
C ASP A 369 -1.89 24.46 -9.46
N TYR A 370 -2.90 23.61 -9.26
CA TYR A 370 -3.65 22.96 -10.33
C TYR A 370 -4.28 23.99 -11.27
N ALA A 371 -5.06 24.93 -10.72
CA ALA A 371 -5.73 25.96 -11.49
C ALA A 371 -4.71 26.81 -12.28
N SER A 372 -3.60 27.19 -11.62
CA SER A 372 -2.53 27.99 -12.22
C SER A 372 -1.89 27.26 -13.40
N ALA A 373 -1.51 25.98 -13.25
CA ALA A 373 -0.90 25.20 -14.32
C ALA A 373 -1.80 25.08 -15.56
N TRP A 374 -3.11 24.90 -15.35
CA TRP A 374 -4.08 24.87 -16.46
C TRP A 374 -4.24 26.24 -17.14
N LEU A 375 -4.36 27.32 -16.35
CA LEU A 375 -4.47 28.66 -16.90
C LEU A 375 -3.21 29.08 -17.67
N ASP A 376 -2.02 28.65 -17.23
CA ASP A 376 -0.77 28.90 -17.94
C ASP A 376 -0.76 28.25 -19.33
N LEU A 377 -1.15 26.97 -19.42
CA LEU A 377 -1.31 26.31 -20.73
C LEU A 377 -2.34 27.02 -21.59
N LEU A 378 -3.51 27.34 -21.02
CA LEU A 378 -4.61 27.91 -21.79
C LEU A 378 -4.32 29.32 -22.30
N ASN A 379 -3.74 30.17 -21.46
CA ASN A 379 -3.37 31.54 -21.84
C ASN A 379 -2.14 31.59 -22.76
N SER A 380 -1.41 30.49 -22.90
CA SER A 380 -0.33 30.35 -23.88
C SER A 380 -0.80 29.95 -25.29
N LEU A 381 -2.08 29.57 -25.45
CA LEU A 381 -2.65 29.21 -26.75
C LEU A 381 -2.53 30.38 -27.72
N ARG A 382 -2.19 30.06 -28.97
CA ARG A 382 -2.14 31.02 -30.07
C ARG A 382 -3.03 30.54 -31.20
N TRP A 383 -3.86 31.43 -31.71
CA TRP A 383 -4.63 31.16 -32.93
C TRP A 383 -3.68 31.10 -34.12
N GLN A 384 -3.91 30.13 -35.01
CA GLN A 384 -3.12 29.98 -36.23
C GLN A 384 -3.57 31.02 -37.26
N GLU A 385 -2.66 31.90 -37.67
CA GLU A 385 -2.96 32.94 -38.67
C GLU A 385 -3.20 32.30 -40.05
N ALA A 386 -4.33 32.67 -40.69
CA ALA A 386 -4.68 32.25 -42.04
C ALA A 386 -4.19 33.28 -43.06
N GLY A 387 -3.55 32.82 -44.14
CA GLY A 387 -3.02 33.67 -45.21
C GLY A 387 -4.04 34.01 -46.31
N SER A 388 -5.23 33.41 -46.29
CA SER A 388 -6.26 33.63 -47.30
C SER A 388 -7.69 33.45 -46.77
N LEU A 389 -8.66 34.04 -47.48
CA LEU A 389 -10.09 33.86 -47.18
C LEU A 389 -10.52 32.39 -47.23
N ALA A 390 -9.91 31.58 -48.11
CA ALA A 390 -10.18 30.15 -48.20
C ALA A 390 -9.74 29.43 -46.92
N GLU A 391 -8.53 29.73 -46.43
CA GLU A 391 -8.02 29.16 -45.17
C GLU A 391 -8.86 29.59 -43.96
N VAL A 392 -9.32 30.85 -43.91
CA VAL A 392 -10.27 31.31 -42.87
C VAL A 392 -11.57 30.49 -42.93
N ILE A 393 -12.14 30.28 -44.12
CA ILE A 393 -13.34 29.47 -44.30
C ILE A 393 -13.10 28.03 -43.81
N ASP A 394 -11.94 27.44 -44.11
CA ASP A 394 -11.57 26.10 -43.68
C ASP A 394 -11.41 26.02 -42.15
N GLN A 395 -10.75 27.02 -41.53
CA GLN A 395 -10.64 27.11 -40.07
C GLN A 395 -12.01 27.24 -39.39
N LEU A 396 -12.89 28.14 -39.86
CA LEU A 396 -14.24 28.28 -39.32
C LEU A 396 -15.09 27.03 -39.57
N THR A 397 -14.82 26.29 -40.65
CA THR A 397 -15.45 24.99 -40.93
C THR A 397 -15.04 23.98 -39.87
N LEU A 398 -13.74 23.80 -39.65
CA LEU A 398 -13.20 22.85 -38.69
C LEU A 398 -13.63 23.21 -37.26
N MET A 399 -13.54 24.48 -36.88
CA MET A 399 -13.93 24.98 -35.56
C MET A 399 -15.41 24.69 -35.24
N SER A 400 -16.31 24.80 -36.22
CA SER A 400 -17.74 24.58 -36.04
C SER A 400 -18.21 23.15 -36.36
N ASP A 401 -17.31 22.25 -36.75
CA ASP A 401 -17.65 20.85 -37.02
C ASP A 401 -17.95 20.09 -35.70
N VAL A 402 -19.12 19.48 -35.61
CA VAL A 402 -19.57 18.82 -34.37
C VAL A 402 -18.74 17.58 -34.01
N ARG A 403 -18.12 16.92 -35.00
CA ARG A 403 -17.38 15.66 -34.83
C ARG A 403 -15.87 15.86 -34.77
N GLN A 404 -15.35 16.83 -35.53
CA GLN A 404 -13.92 17.01 -35.74
C GLN A 404 -13.43 18.38 -35.27
N SER A 405 -14.18 19.11 -34.43
CA SER A 405 -13.71 20.40 -33.89
C SER A 405 -12.70 20.21 -32.75
N PRO A 406 -11.44 20.67 -32.92
CA PRO A 406 -10.46 20.69 -31.84
C PRO A 406 -10.92 21.57 -30.66
N LEU A 407 -11.69 22.62 -30.92
CA LEU A 407 -12.27 23.48 -29.89
C LEU A 407 -13.28 22.71 -29.03
N ILE A 408 -14.20 21.95 -29.64
CA ILE A 408 -15.16 21.14 -28.89
C ILE A 408 -14.44 20.05 -28.08
N ALA A 409 -13.42 19.40 -28.67
CA ALA A 409 -12.61 18.41 -27.98
C ALA A 409 -11.91 19.00 -26.75
N LEU A 410 -11.23 20.15 -26.92
CA LEU A 410 -10.58 20.89 -25.83
C LEU A 410 -11.58 21.25 -24.72
N MET A 411 -12.74 21.81 -25.08
CA MET A 411 -13.77 22.20 -24.11
C MET A 411 -14.32 21.00 -23.33
N ASN A 412 -14.45 19.83 -23.95
CA ASN A 412 -14.85 18.61 -23.27
C ASN A 412 -13.78 18.12 -22.28
N THR A 413 -12.51 18.17 -22.68
CA THR A 413 -11.38 17.83 -21.80
C THR A 413 -11.33 18.80 -20.60
N LEU A 414 -11.45 20.10 -20.84
CA LEU A 414 -11.50 21.10 -19.76
C LEU A 414 -12.70 20.89 -18.83
N ALA A 415 -13.87 20.54 -19.37
CA ALA A 415 -15.02 20.22 -18.54
C ALA A 415 -14.80 18.96 -17.68
N TYR A 416 -14.08 17.98 -18.20
CA TYR A 416 -13.72 16.78 -17.45
C TYR A 416 -12.72 17.08 -16.33
N GLN A 417 -11.69 17.86 -16.64
CA GLN A 417 -10.60 18.22 -15.73
C GLN A 417 -11.03 19.25 -14.66
N GLY A 418 -11.86 20.22 -15.01
CA GLY A 418 -12.40 21.22 -14.09
C GLY A 418 -13.38 20.66 -13.05
N GLN A 419 -13.75 19.37 -13.14
CA GLN A 419 -14.57 18.66 -12.15
C GLN A 419 -13.74 17.86 -11.14
N ALA A 420 -12.40 17.99 -11.12
CA ALA A 420 -11.57 17.39 -10.09
C ALA A 420 -12.02 17.87 -8.69
N GLY A 421 -12.14 16.94 -7.73
CA GLY A 421 -12.61 17.24 -6.38
C GLY A 421 -14.13 17.24 -6.18
N ALA A 422 -14.95 17.52 -7.20
CA ALA A 422 -16.39 17.77 -7.05
C ALA A 422 -17.27 16.54 -6.69
N ARG A 423 -16.92 15.34 -7.15
CA ARG A 423 -17.86 14.18 -7.11
C ARG A 423 -17.91 13.42 -5.79
N THR A 424 -16.93 13.55 -4.91
CA THR A 424 -16.87 12.67 -3.73
C THR A 424 -17.67 13.16 -2.53
N GLN A 425 -17.84 14.47 -2.34
CA GLN A 425 -18.65 15.01 -1.25
C GLN A 425 -20.14 14.77 -1.46
N ALA A 426 -20.64 14.98 -2.68
CA ALA A 426 -22.05 14.76 -3.00
C ALA A 426 -22.50 13.29 -2.84
N LEU A 427 -21.60 12.32 -3.11
CA LEU A 427 -21.91 10.90 -2.93
C LEU A 427 -21.98 10.50 -1.46
N ALA A 428 -21.06 10.98 -0.63
CA ALA A 428 -21.07 10.74 0.82
C ALA A 428 -22.33 11.32 1.47
N ASP A 429 -22.69 12.56 1.13
CA ASP A 429 -23.90 13.20 1.63
C ASP A 429 -25.17 12.52 1.09
N SER A 430 -25.17 12.03 -0.16
CA SER A 430 -26.31 11.28 -0.70
C SER A 430 -26.52 9.94 0.01
N LEU A 431 -25.45 9.27 0.46
CA LEU A 431 -25.53 8.01 1.20
C LEU A 431 -26.06 8.25 2.62
N VAL A 432 -25.59 9.32 3.29
CA VAL A 432 -26.09 9.73 4.60
C VAL A 432 -27.56 10.17 4.53
N THR A 433 -27.92 10.95 3.51
CA THR A 433 -29.31 11.40 3.27
C THR A 433 -30.23 10.24 2.90
N SER A 434 -29.73 9.25 2.14
CA SER A 434 -30.47 8.04 1.80
C SER A 434 -30.68 7.14 3.01
N ALA A 435 -29.69 7.04 3.90
CA ALA A 435 -29.81 6.34 5.17
C ALA A 435 -30.78 7.05 6.13
N GLN A 436 -30.74 8.39 6.21
CA GLN A 436 -31.69 9.18 6.99
C GLN A 436 -33.13 9.07 6.45
N LYS A 437 -33.31 9.06 5.13
CA LYS A 437 -34.63 8.85 4.49
C LYS A 437 -35.17 7.42 4.67
N LEU A 438 -34.32 6.43 4.88
CA LEU A 438 -34.73 5.06 5.19
C LEU A 438 -35.11 4.86 6.66
N ILE A 439 -34.63 5.71 7.57
CA ILE A 439 -34.86 5.60 9.02
C ILE A 439 -35.98 6.54 9.51
N GLY A 440 -36.25 7.64 8.81
CA GLY A 440 -37.30 8.60 9.18
C GLY A 440 -38.48 8.63 8.22
N ARG A 441 -39.54 7.85 8.50
CA ARG A 441 -40.90 8.18 8.03
C ARG A 441 -41.63 8.92 9.13
N ASP A 442 -41.71 10.24 8.96
CA ASP A 442 -42.78 11.17 9.36
C ASP A 442 -42.20 12.51 9.81
N LYS A 443 -42.12 13.45 8.86
CA LYS A 443 -42.55 14.86 8.99
C LYS A 443 -42.38 15.59 7.65
N ALA A 444 -43.39 16.42 7.35
CA ALA A 444 -43.54 17.26 6.17
C ALA A 444 -42.40 18.30 6.03
N PRO A 445 -42.17 18.88 4.83
CA PRO A 445 -40.92 19.55 4.53
C PRO A 445 -40.84 20.88 5.28
N VAL A 446 -39.82 21.00 6.12
CA VAL A 446 -39.26 22.31 6.46
C VAL A 446 -38.53 22.77 5.20
N ILE A 447 -38.75 24.02 4.80
CA ILE A 447 -37.96 24.69 3.78
C ILE A 447 -36.52 24.73 4.32
N ASP A 448 -35.72 23.74 3.95
CA ASP A 448 -34.29 23.78 4.18
C ASP A 448 -33.71 24.83 3.25
N GLN A 449 -33.15 25.86 3.89
CA GLN A 449 -32.17 26.75 3.28
C GLN A 449 -31.01 25.88 2.80
N LEU A 450 -31.07 25.44 1.55
CA LEU A 450 -29.96 24.85 0.78
C LEU A 450 -28.91 25.94 0.49
N GLY A 451 -28.36 26.53 1.55
CA GLY A 451 -27.21 27.42 1.50
C GLY A 451 -25.99 26.64 1.95
N HIS A 452 -25.00 26.52 1.07
CA HIS A 452 -23.69 25.89 1.28
C HIS A 452 -23.63 24.37 1.14
N LEU A 453 -23.88 23.88 -0.09
CA LEU A 453 -23.03 22.78 -0.57
C LEU A 453 -21.58 23.32 -0.58
N PRO A 454 -20.58 22.59 -0.08
CA PRO A 454 -19.19 23.00 -0.22
C PRO A 454 -18.89 23.10 -1.72
N SER A 455 -18.59 24.32 -2.17
CA SER A 455 -18.18 24.64 -3.53
C SER A 455 -17.03 23.72 -3.93
N SER A 456 -17.05 23.17 -5.14
CA SER A 456 -15.90 22.40 -5.60
C SER A 456 -14.67 23.33 -5.66
N PRO A 457 -13.47 22.83 -5.33
CA PRO A 457 -12.29 23.68 -5.17
C PRO A 457 -11.89 24.40 -6.47
N LEU A 458 -12.35 23.91 -7.62
CA LEU A 458 -12.10 24.50 -8.94
C LEU A 458 -13.27 25.35 -9.47
N ASP A 459 -14.37 25.48 -8.72
CA ASP A 459 -15.56 26.19 -9.19
C ASP A 459 -15.28 27.68 -9.46
N ALA A 460 -14.38 28.30 -8.69
CA ALA A 460 -13.99 29.70 -8.90
C ALA A 460 -13.31 29.89 -10.27
N THR A 461 -12.42 28.98 -10.67
CA THR A 461 -11.64 29.09 -11.91
C THR A 461 -12.38 28.51 -13.11
N PHE A 462 -12.98 27.31 -12.99
CA PHE A 462 -13.61 26.59 -14.12
C PHE A 462 -15.13 26.75 -14.19
N GLY A 463 -15.77 27.28 -13.14
CA GLY A 463 -17.23 27.46 -13.09
C GLY A 463 -17.82 28.24 -14.27
N PRO A 464 -17.25 29.41 -14.65
CA PRO A 464 -17.72 30.16 -15.82
C PRO A 464 -17.66 29.36 -17.12
N LEU A 465 -16.58 28.61 -17.35
CA LEU A 465 -16.45 27.74 -18.52
C LEU A 465 -17.48 26.60 -18.50
N LEU A 466 -17.67 25.96 -17.35
CA LEU A 466 -18.67 24.91 -17.19
C LEU A 466 -20.10 25.43 -17.43
N ALA A 467 -20.39 26.68 -17.06
CA ALA A 467 -21.67 27.33 -17.32
C ALA A 467 -21.92 27.52 -18.83
N LEU A 468 -20.91 27.96 -19.60
CA LEU A 468 -21.00 28.10 -21.06
C LEU A 468 -21.24 26.77 -21.80
N LEU A 469 -20.80 25.66 -21.20
CA LEU A 469 -21.00 24.30 -21.69
C LEU A 469 -22.32 23.67 -21.22
N GLY A 470 -23.11 24.37 -20.39
CA GLY A 470 -24.32 23.83 -19.79
C GLY A 470 -24.09 22.72 -18.75
N LYS A 471 -22.87 22.64 -18.20
CA LYS A 471 -22.41 21.62 -17.22
C LYS A 471 -22.20 22.18 -15.81
N GLY A 472 -22.75 23.36 -15.50
CA GLY A 472 -22.66 24.00 -14.18
C GLY A 472 -23.53 23.34 -13.09
N PRO A 473 -23.24 23.57 -11.81
CA PRO A 473 -23.82 22.86 -10.66
C PRO A 473 -25.34 22.99 -10.47
N GLU A 474 -26.02 23.90 -11.18
CA GLU A 474 -27.47 24.11 -11.02
C GLU A 474 -28.32 23.84 -12.27
N GLY A 475 -27.76 23.43 -13.41
CA GLY A 475 -28.55 23.32 -14.65
C GLY A 475 -29.23 24.63 -15.11
N LYS A 476 -28.98 25.74 -14.41
CA LYS A 476 -29.29 27.09 -14.84
C LYS A 476 -28.25 27.47 -15.87
N SER A 477 -28.67 27.52 -17.13
CA SER A 477 -27.98 28.27 -18.16
C SER A 477 -27.62 29.65 -17.57
N GLY A 478 -26.38 30.11 -17.77
CA GLY A 478 -25.90 31.38 -17.21
C GLY A 478 -26.91 32.51 -17.43
N ALA A 479 -26.98 33.45 -16.48
CA ALA A 479 -28.01 34.49 -16.39
C ALA A 479 -28.28 35.28 -17.69
N ASP A 480 -27.37 35.24 -18.67
CA ASP A 480 -27.44 35.96 -19.95
C ASP A 480 -27.71 35.08 -21.19
N GLY A 481 -27.95 33.77 -21.04
CA GLY A 481 -28.24 32.87 -22.18
C GLY A 481 -27.05 32.58 -23.11
N LEU A 482 -25.83 32.90 -22.68
CA LEU A 482 -24.59 32.59 -23.40
C LEU A 482 -24.31 31.08 -23.38
N SER A 483 -23.99 30.52 -24.54
CA SER A 483 -23.56 29.12 -24.69
C SER A 483 -22.58 28.93 -25.83
N LEU A 484 -21.71 27.93 -25.69
CA LEU A 484 -20.80 27.50 -26.77
C LEU A 484 -21.57 27.06 -28.02
N GLN A 485 -22.71 26.40 -27.87
CA GLN A 485 -23.52 25.96 -29.00
C GLN A 485 -24.06 27.13 -29.83
N ALA A 486 -24.55 28.18 -29.15
CA ALA A 486 -25.01 29.40 -29.83
C ALA A 486 -23.86 30.13 -30.53
N PHE A 487 -22.66 30.14 -29.93
CA PHE A 487 -21.46 30.66 -30.58
C PHE A 487 -21.12 29.94 -31.88
N LEU A 488 -20.98 28.61 -31.83
CA LEU A 488 -20.62 27.80 -33.00
C LEU A 488 -21.66 27.94 -34.11
N THR A 489 -22.95 28.04 -33.75
CA THR A 489 -24.03 28.30 -34.73
C THR A 489 -23.85 29.65 -35.42
N ARG A 490 -23.44 30.70 -34.69
CA ARG A 490 -23.14 32.02 -35.24
C ARG A 490 -21.89 31.99 -36.13
N VAL A 491 -20.82 31.30 -35.70
CA VAL A 491 -19.62 31.05 -36.51
C VAL A 491 -19.96 30.36 -37.83
N THR A 492 -20.85 29.37 -37.82
CA THR A 492 -21.32 28.72 -39.05
C THR A 492 -22.03 29.70 -40.00
N ARG A 493 -22.80 30.67 -39.47
CA ARG A 493 -23.45 31.71 -40.30
C ARG A 493 -22.41 32.63 -40.94
N VAL A 494 -21.39 33.05 -40.18
CA VAL A 494 -20.26 33.84 -40.69
C VAL A 494 -19.57 33.07 -41.82
N ARG A 495 -19.21 31.81 -41.59
CA ARG A 495 -18.62 30.93 -42.61
C ARG A 495 -19.46 30.88 -43.89
N LEU A 496 -20.76 30.63 -43.79
CA LEU A 496 -21.65 30.55 -44.96
C LEU A 496 -21.68 31.86 -45.74
N LYS A 497 -21.61 33.00 -45.04
CA LYS A 497 -21.57 34.32 -45.68
C LYS A 497 -20.24 34.58 -46.39
N LEU A 498 -19.11 34.22 -45.78
CA LEU A 498 -17.80 34.29 -46.42
C LEU A 498 -17.70 33.37 -47.64
N GLN A 499 -18.29 32.17 -47.58
CA GLN A 499 -18.40 31.25 -48.72
C GLN A 499 -19.25 31.83 -49.86
N GLN A 500 -20.34 32.54 -49.54
CA GLN A 500 -21.13 33.24 -50.56
C GLN A 500 -20.32 34.34 -51.26
N VAL A 501 -19.49 35.07 -50.51
CA VAL A 501 -18.59 36.10 -51.07
C VAL A 501 -17.52 35.46 -51.95
N SER A 502 -16.88 34.38 -51.49
CA SER A 502 -15.81 33.72 -52.24
C SER A 502 -16.27 33.04 -53.52
N THR A 503 -17.55 32.62 -53.58
CA THR A 503 -18.15 31.94 -54.74
C THR A 503 -19.02 32.86 -55.61
N ALA A 504 -19.10 34.14 -55.28
CA ALA A 504 -19.85 35.13 -56.06
C ALA A 504 -19.25 35.33 -57.46
N ALA A 505 -20.08 35.76 -58.41
CA ALA A 505 -19.64 36.11 -59.75
C ALA A 505 -18.64 37.28 -59.76
N ASP A 506 -18.79 38.22 -58.82
CA ASP A 506 -17.83 39.30 -58.53
C ASP A 506 -17.54 39.38 -57.02
N PRO A 507 -16.51 38.67 -56.53
CA PRO A 507 -16.15 38.66 -55.11
C PRO A 507 -15.72 40.03 -54.58
N LEU A 508 -15.13 40.89 -55.42
CA LEU A 508 -14.59 42.17 -54.99
C LEU A 508 -15.72 43.16 -54.69
N GLU A 509 -16.72 43.23 -55.58
CA GLU A 509 -17.91 44.05 -55.39
C GLU A 509 -18.68 43.62 -54.12
N MET A 510 -18.85 42.31 -53.90
CA MET A 510 -19.58 41.78 -52.75
C MET A 510 -18.83 42.04 -51.43
N THR A 511 -17.49 41.94 -51.42
CA THR A 511 -16.66 42.29 -50.26
C THR A 511 -16.76 43.78 -49.94
N GLN A 512 -16.71 44.65 -50.96
CA GLN A 512 -16.83 46.10 -50.78
C GLN A 512 -18.22 46.48 -50.22
N ALA A 513 -19.29 45.85 -50.70
CA ALA A 513 -20.65 46.07 -50.19
C ALA A 513 -20.79 45.64 -48.72
N LEU A 514 -20.18 44.51 -48.33
CA LEU A 514 -20.16 44.06 -46.94
C LEU A 514 -19.39 45.04 -46.04
N ALA A 515 -18.19 45.44 -46.44
CA ALA A 515 -17.39 46.41 -45.70
C ALA A 515 -18.14 47.74 -45.54
N GLN A 516 -18.74 48.25 -46.61
CA GLN A 516 -19.51 49.50 -46.57
C GLN A 516 -20.73 49.41 -45.64
N THR A 517 -21.37 48.24 -45.56
CA THR A 517 -22.50 48.00 -44.65
C THR A 517 -22.06 47.99 -43.19
N VAL A 518 -20.87 47.43 -42.88
CA VAL A 518 -20.26 47.51 -41.54
C VAL A 518 -19.96 48.96 -41.17
N PHE A 519 -19.30 49.71 -42.06
CA PHE A 519 -18.93 51.12 -41.80
C PHE A 519 -20.14 52.06 -41.65
N GLN A 520 -21.29 51.70 -42.24
CA GLN A 520 -22.56 52.41 -42.05
C GLN A 520 -23.23 52.10 -40.70
N GLY A 521 -22.64 51.25 -39.85
CA GLY A 521 -23.16 50.90 -38.53
C GLY A 521 -24.35 49.93 -38.56
N LYS A 522 -24.56 49.22 -39.68
CA LYS A 522 -25.61 48.19 -39.77
C LYS A 522 -25.05 46.86 -39.24
N SER A 523 -25.80 46.22 -38.35
CA SER A 523 -25.45 44.90 -37.82
C SER A 523 -25.40 43.86 -38.94
N ILE A 524 -24.29 43.15 -39.05
CA ILE A 524 -24.10 42.04 -39.99
C ILE A 524 -23.69 40.83 -39.16
N ASP A 525 -23.95 39.63 -39.68
CA ASP A 525 -23.61 38.37 -39.00
C ASP A 525 -22.18 38.36 -38.44
N LEU A 526 -21.21 38.99 -39.13
CA LEU A 526 -19.82 39.08 -38.66
C LEU A 526 -19.66 39.95 -37.40
N THR A 527 -20.15 41.19 -37.40
CA THR A 527 -20.01 42.12 -36.26
C THR A 527 -20.85 41.69 -35.06
N ASP A 528 -22.02 41.08 -35.30
CA ASP A 528 -22.87 40.50 -34.24
C ASP A 528 -22.23 39.25 -33.61
N THR A 529 -21.52 38.46 -34.41
CA THR A 529 -20.81 37.27 -33.91
C THR A 529 -19.55 37.66 -33.15
N GLN A 530 -18.80 38.68 -33.62
CA GLN A 530 -17.64 39.23 -32.90
C GLN A 530 -18.06 39.79 -31.54
N SER A 531 -19.16 40.55 -31.49
CA SER A 531 -19.71 41.08 -30.23
C SER A 531 -20.15 39.97 -29.29
N TYR A 532 -20.71 38.88 -29.81
CA TYR A 532 -21.08 37.73 -28.99
C TYR A 532 -19.84 36.96 -28.48
N GLY A 533 -18.81 36.81 -29.32
CA GLY A 533 -17.52 36.22 -28.93
C GLY A 533 -16.81 37.02 -27.84
N SER A 534 -16.81 38.35 -27.93
CA SER A 534 -16.23 39.22 -26.88
C SER A 534 -17.01 39.17 -25.57
N LEU A 535 -18.34 39.08 -25.61
CA LEU A 535 -19.17 38.85 -24.43
C LEU A 535 -18.88 37.50 -23.77
N MET A 536 -18.74 36.43 -24.57
CA MET A 536 -18.32 35.13 -24.05
C MET A 536 -16.94 35.19 -23.40
N ALA A 537 -15.98 35.85 -24.07
CA ALA A 537 -14.64 35.98 -23.53
C ALA A 537 -14.61 36.75 -22.21
N ALA A 538 -15.36 37.85 -22.13
CA ALA A 538 -15.51 38.63 -20.90
C ALA A 538 -16.20 37.84 -19.78
N SER A 539 -17.16 36.96 -20.12
CA SER A 539 -17.91 36.16 -19.14
C SER A 539 -17.05 35.11 -18.43
N LEU A 540 -15.90 34.72 -18.99
CA LEU A 540 -14.98 33.76 -18.39
C LEU A 540 -14.12 34.36 -17.26
N GLY A 541 -14.09 35.69 -17.13
CA GLY A 541 -13.28 36.39 -16.15
C GLY A 541 -11.85 36.68 -16.61
N ALA A 542 -11.16 37.55 -15.86
CA ALA A 542 -9.85 38.08 -16.25
C ALA A 542 -8.75 37.00 -16.31
N GLU A 543 -8.83 35.97 -15.47
CA GLU A 543 -7.86 34.86 -15.43
C GLU A 543 -7.80 34.07 -16.74
N TRP A 544 -8.92 34.02 -17.48
CA TRP A 544 -9.03 33.36 -18.79
C TRP A 544 -8.71 34.29 -19.96
N GLY A 545 -8.35 35.56 -19.72
CA GLY A 545 -8.37 36.60 -20.75
C GLY A 545 -7.60 36.24 -22.03
N GLY A 546 -6.41 35.66 -21.91
CA GLY A 546 -5.61 35.22 -23.07
C GLY A 546 -6.30 34.11 -23.84
N ALA A 547 -6.64 33.01 -23.16
CA ALA A 547 -7.30 31.86 -23.75
C ALA A 547 -8.65 32.24 -24.39
N ALA A 548 -9.44 33.04 -23.70
CA ALA A 548 -10.76 33.47 -24.11
C ALA A 548 -10.71 34.35 -25.36
N GLN A 549 -9.76 35.28 -25.42
CA GLN A 549 -9.51 36.09 -26.62
C GLN A 549 -9.10 35.21 -27.79
N THR A 550 -8.18 34.27 -27.58
CA THR A 550 -7.70 33.34 -28.61
C THR A 550 -8.79 32.43 -29.15
N LEU A 551 -9.67 31.91 -28.31
CA LEU A 551 -10.67 30.91 -28.71
C LEU A 551 -11.98 31.52 -29.23
N PHE A 552 -12.38 32.70 -28.75
CA PHE A 552 -13.70 33.26 -29.04
C PHE A 552 -13.67 34.57 -29.84
N VAL A 553 -12.53 35.28 -29.90
CA VAL A 553 -12.44 36.59 -30.55
C VAL A 553 -11.52 36.57 -31.76
N GLN A 554 -10.28 36.08 -31.62
CA GLN A 554 -9.31 36.00 -32.73
C GLN A 554 -9.83 35.31 -34.00
N PRO A 555 -10.59 34.19 -33.95
CA PRO A 555 -11.10 33.55 -35.16
C PRO A 555 -12.00 34.46 -36.01
N LEU A 556 -12.69 35.39 -35.35
CA LEU A 556 -13.59 36.34 -35.97
C LEU A 556 -12.87 37.62 -36.38
N GLU A 557 -11.84 38.02 -35.64
CA GLU A 557 -10.93 39.12 -36.03
C GLU A 557 -10.13 38.77 -37.28
N HIS A 558 -9.63 37.55 -37.41
CA HIS A 558 -8.94 37.09 -38.63
C HIS A 558 -9.89 36.95 -39.83
N ALA A 559 -11.18 36.74 -39.58
CA ALA A 559 -12.19 36.67 -40.62
C ALA A 559 -12.66 38.04 -41.12
N TRP A 560 -12.37 39.11 -40.36
CA TRP A 560 -12.65 40.50 -40.71
C TRP A 560 -11.45 41.13 -41.41
#